data_AF-A0A3A1ML17-F1
#
_entry.id   AF-A0A3A1ML17-F1
#
_cell.length_a   1.000
_cell.length_b   1.000
_cell.length_c   1.000
_cell.angle_alpha   90.00
_cell.angle_beta   90.00
_cell.angle_gamma   90.00
#
_symmetry.space_group_name_H-M   'P 1'
#
loop_
_entity.id
_entity.type
_entity.pdbx_description
1 polymer ?
#
loop_
_entity_poly.entity_id
_entity_poly.type
_entity_poly.pdbx_seq_one_letter_code
_entity_poly.pdbx_strand_id
1 'polypeptide(L)'
;MFFLKFKQSKNLRVLKLTPEEGLFKIEPLFPGWGVTIGNTLRRVLLSSLEGYAISSVKIEGVNHEFSTIKGVIEDMTEIILNLKKVRFKKNKKKENFESEVFNMIISNDKEEITAGDLGKNINKFDILNPDLIILNKQKLISLDITIVIKKGIGYVPSEENQENQENLIGSIPMDSIFTPIKNVKYKIDNCSINKNSNYESLLLEIKTDGSLNPREALTNASNILIQHLKMFRYETRKKK
;
A
#
# COMPACT_ATOMS: atom_id res chain seq x y z
N MET A 1 24.28 33.50 -4.74
CA MET A 1 24.29 32.41 -3.73
C MET A 1 23.22 32.69 -2.66
N PHE A 2 21.94 32.73 -3.05
CA PHE A 2 20.79 33.02 -2.16
C PHE A 2 20.08 31.77 -1.62
N PHE A 3 20.61 30.57 -1.92
CA PHE A 3 20.02 29.28 -1.58
C PHE A 3 20.29 28.80 -0.14
N LEU A 4 21.12 29.49 0.64
CA LEU A 4 21.85 28.90 1.77
C LEU A 4 21.22 29.05 3.17
N LYS A 5 19.95 29.41 3.30
CA LYS A 5 19.28 29.45 4.62
C LYS A 5 17.98 28.66 4.74
N PHE A 6 17.79 27.62 3.94
CA PHE A 6 16.89 26.54 4.36
C PHE A 6 17.63 25.64 5.35
N LYS A 7 17.44 25.86 6.66
CA LYS A 7 17.80 24.83 7.65
C LYS A 7 16.86 23.64 7.45
N GLN A 8 17.41 22.60 6.85
CA GLN A 8 16.75 21.44 6.23
C GLN A 8 15.75 20.67 7.13
N SER A 9 15.80 20.81 8.46
CA SER A 9 14.93 20.07 9.38
C SER A 9 13.89 20.92 10.13
N LYS A 10 13.94 22.25 10.11
CA LYS A 10 13.04 23.09 10.93
C LYS A 10 11.76 23.58 10.25
N ASN A 11 11.62 23.31 8.95
CA ASN A 11 10.54 23.91 8.13
C ASN A 11 9.34 22.98 7.91
N LEU A 12 9.49 21.67 8.17
CA LEU A 12 8.39 20.70 8.12
C LEU A 12 7.73 20.59 9.49
N ARG A 13 6.48 21.03 9.59
CA ARG A 13 5.63 20.92 10.79
C ARG A 13 4.58 19.82 10.57
N VAL A 14 4.42 18.96 11.56
CA VAL A 14 3.36 17.95 11.59
C VAL A 14 2.19 18.54 12.36
N LEU A 15 1.07 18.81 11.68
CA LEU A 15 -0.12 19.40 12.29
C LEU A 15 -1.05 18.32 12.87
N LYS A 16 -1.16 17.18 12.18
CA LYS A 16 -1.95 16.02 12.60
C LYS A 16 -1.19 14.75 12.19
N LEU A 17 -1.14 13.76 13.07
CA LEU A 17 -0.62 12.44 12.74
C LEU A 17 -1.39 11.37 13.52
N THR A 18 -2.11 10.54 12.79
CA THR A 18 -2.72 9.31 13.26
C THR A 18 -2.10 8.13 12.50
N PRO A 19 -2.45 6.87 12.82
CA PRO A 19 -1.98 5.72 12.04
C PRO A 19 -2.35 5.77 10.55
N GLU A 20 -3.47 6.41 10.20
CA GLU A 20 -4.04 6.44 8.84
C GLU A 20 -4.02 7.84 8.20
N GLU A 21 -3.91 8.92 8.97
CA GLU A 21 -3.98 10.29 8.44
C GLU A 21 -2.80 11.15 8.91
N GLY A 22 -2.20 11.91 7.99
CA GLY A 22 -1.12 12.85 8.28
C GLY A 22 -1.36 14.19 7.61
N LEU A 23 -1.22 15.27 8.36
CA LEU A 23 -1.26 16.64 7.86
C LEU A 23 0.09 17.31 8.10
N PHE A 24 0.76 17.66 7.00
CA PHE A 24 2.12 18.18 6.99
C PHE A 24 2.13 19.59 6.40
N LYS A 25 2.80 20.52 7.06
CA LYS A 25 2.96 21.90 6.60
C LYS A 25 4.44 22.20 6.37
N ILE A 26 4.75 22.76 5.21
CA ILE A 26 6.11 23.22 4.86
C ILE A 26 6.04 24.72 4.57
N GLU A 27 6.82 25.51 5.32
CA GLU A 27 6.95 26.95 5.12
C GLU A 27 8.28 27.49 5.67
N PRO A 28 8.81 28.61 5.13
CA PRO A 28 8.42 29.21 3.85
C PRO A 28 8.84 28.35 2.66
N LEU A 29 8.25 28.58 1.49
CA LEU A 29 8.69 28.10 0.17
C LEU A 29 8.77 29.29 -0.79
N PHE A 30 9.69 29.26 -1.74
CA PHE A 30 9.71 30.26 -2.82
C PHE A 30 8.44 30.13 -3.69
N PRO A 31 7.97 31.23 -4.31
CA PRO A 31 6.84 31.19 -5.23
C PRO A 31 7.00 30.09 -6.29
N GLY A 32 5.91 29.37 -6.57
CA GLY A 32 5.85 28.23 -7.50
C GLY A 32 6.35 26.90 -6.92
N TRP A 33 7.21 26.91 -5.90
CA TRP A 33 7.75 25.67 -5.33
C TRP A 33 6.70 24.87 -4.55
N GLY A 34 5.64 25.50 -4.04
CA GLY A 34 4.52 24.80 -3.43
C GLY A 34 3.87 23.80 -4.39
N VAL A 35 3.58 24.22 -5.63
CA VAL A 35 3.00 23.36 -6.68
C VAL A 35 4.00 22.30 -7.10
N THR A 36 5.25 22.68 -7.35
CA THR A 36 6.29 21.76 -7.82
C THR A 36 6.50 20.61 -6.83
N ILE A 37 6.66 20.92 -5.53
CA ILE A 37 6.87 19.90 -4.50
C ILE A 37 5.57 19.13 -4.23
N GLY A 38 4.44 19.83 -4.05
CA GLY A 38 3.16 19.22 -3.70
C GLY A 38 2.66 18.25 -4.75
N ASN A 39 2.67 18.65 -6.03
CA ASN A 39 2.23 17.79 -7.13
C ASN A 39 3.17 16.58 -7.32
N THR A 40 4.49 16.80 -7.22
CA THR A 40 5.46 15.71 -7.41
C THR A 40 5.34 14.66 -6.29
N LEU A 41 5.28 15.10 -5.02
CA LEU A 41 5.05 14.19 -3.89
C LEU A 41 3.72 13.46 -4.01
N ARG A 42 2.65 14.16 -4.40
CA ARG A 42 1.33 13.54 -4.63
C ARG A 42 1.40 12.39 -5.64
N ARG A 43 2.12 12.58 -6.75
CA ARG A 43 2.29 11.52 -7.76
C ARG A 43 3.02 10.32 -7.18
N VAL A 44 4.19 10.53 -6.58
CA VAL A 44 5.03 9.45 -6.03
C VAL A 44 4.31 8.69 -4.91
N LEU A 45 3.60 9.39 -4.02
CA LEU A 45 2.81 8.79 -2.95
C LEU A 45 1.74 7.83 -3.50
N LEU A 46 1.06 8.20 -4.58
CA LEU A 46 -0.01 7.38 -5.17
C LEU A 46 0.49 6.24 -6.06
N SER A 47 1.68 6.38 -6.68
CA SER A 47 2.13 5.44 -7.72
C SER A 47 3.32 4.57 -7.35
N SER A 48 4.12 4.91 -6.34
CA SER A 48 5.48 4.36 -6.20
C SER A 48 5.78 3.77 -4.84
N LEU A 49 4.82 3.79 -3.92
CA LEU A 49 5.00 3.14 -2.62
C LEU A 49 4.69 1.65 -2.72
N GLU A 50 5.56 0.87 -2.10
CA GLU A 50 5.43 -0.57 -2.02
C GLU A 50 4.36 -0.98 -1.01
N GLY A 51 3.66 -2.06 -1.31
CA GLY A 51 2.74 -2.71 -0.38
C GLY A 51 2.56 -4.19 -0.71
N TYR A 52 1.61 -4.81 -0.01
CA TYR A 52 1.37 -6.25 -0.05
C TYR A 52 -0.09 -6.55 -0.34
N ALA A 53 -0.34 -7.43 -1.30
CA ALA A 53 -1.67 -7.84 -1.71
C ALA A 53 -1.69 -9.31 -2.13
N ILE A 54 -2.88 -9.91 -2.14
CA ILE A 54 -3.10 -11.27 -2.64
C ILE A 54 -3.06 -11.21 -4.18
N SER A 55 -2.21 -12.04 -4.79
CA SER A 55 -2.08 -12.16 -6.25
C SER A 55 -2.85 -13.33 -6.82
N SER A 56 -3.07 -14.39 -6.04
CA SER A 56 -3.90 -15.52 -6.43
C SER A 56 -4.47 -16.25 -5.23
N VAL A 57 -5.56 -16.96 -5.49
CA VAL A 57 -6.22 -17.85 -4.55
C VAL A 57 -6.46 -19.21 -5.22
N LYS A 58 -6.26 -20.29 -4.48
CA LYS A 58 -6.61 -21.65 -4.86
C LYS A 58 -7.50 -22.20 -3.77
N ILE A 59 -8.66 -22.74 -4.15
CA ILE A 59 -9.57 -23.43 -3.25
C ILE A 59 -9.76 -24.85 -3.80
N GLU A 60 -9.66 -25.85 -2.92
CA GLU A 60 -9.85 -27.23 -3.34
C GLU A 60 -11.26 -27.46 -3.93
N GLY A 61 -11.33 -28.10 -5.10
CA GLY A 61 -12.59 -28.35 -5.81
C GLY A 61 -13.09 -27.17 -6.67
N VAL A 62 -12.34 -26.06 -6.73
CA VAL A 62 -12.68 -24.86 -7.49
C VAL A 62 -11.72 -24.68 -8.66
N ASN A 63 -12.26 -24.68 -9.89
CA ASN A 63 -11.44 -24.63 -11.10
C ASN A 63 -11.36 -23.24 -11.74
N HIS A 64 -12.34 -22.37 -11.47
CA HIS A 64 -12.42 -21.03 -12.09
C HIS A 64 -13.18 -20.04 -11.19
N GLU A 65 -13.01 -18.75 -11.47
CA GLU A 65 -13.57 -17.61 -10.71
C GLU A 65 -15.10 -17.49 -10.72
N PHE A 66 -15.77 -18.10 -11.71
CA PHE A 66 -17.24 -18.12 -11.80
C PHE A 66 -17.90 -19.33 -11.14
N SER A 67 -17.15 -20.14 -10.41
CA SER A 67 -17.69 -21.37 -9.82
C SER A 67 -18.34 -21.10 -8.46
N THR A 68 -19.32 -21.94 -8.13
CA THR A 68 -19.97 -21.95 -6.81
C THR A 68 -19.41 -23.08 -5.97
N ILE A 69 -19.14 -22.81 -4.68
CA ILE A 69 -18.70 -23.83 -3.75
C ILE A 69 -19.92 -24.40 -3.02
N LYS A 70 -20.11 -25.72 -3.07
CA LYS A 70 -21.26 -26.35 -2.40
C LYS A 70 -21.22 -26.05 -0.90
N GLY A 71 -22.29 -25.44 -0.40
CA GLY A 71 -22.48 -25.09 1.01
C GLY A 71 -21.64 -23.93 1.53
N VAL A 72 -21.10 -23.10 0.63
CA VAL A 72 -20.72 -21.70 0.88
C VAL A 72 -21.84 -20.82 0.33
N ILE A 73 -22.13 -19.71 1.00
CA ILE A 73 -23.20 -18.77 0.61
C ILE A 73 -22.74 -17.90 -0.57
N GLU A 74 -21.52 -17.38 -0.49
CA GLU A 74 -20.89 -16.54 -1.50
C GLU A 74 -20.36 -17.37 -2.67
N ASP A 75 -20.39 -16.78 -3.86
CA ASP A 75 -19.70 -17.34 -5.03
C ASP A 75 -18.21 -16.99 -5.04
N MET A 76 -17.44 -17.63 -5.92
CA MET A 76 -16.00 -17.37 -6.02
C MET A 76 -15.67 -15.92 -6.37
N THR A 77 -16.52 -15.24 -7.13
CA THR A 77 -16.29 -13.85 -7.53
C THR A 77 -16.40 -12.91 -6.33
N GLU A 78 -17.41 -13.10 -5.48
CA GLU A 78 -17.58 -12.38 -4.22
C GLU A 78 -16.46 -12.67 -3.24
N ILE A 79 -16.02 -13.93 -3.13
CA ILE A 79 -14.85 -14.30 -2.31
C ILE A 79 -13.61 -13.55 -2.79
N ILE A 80 -13.34 -13.52 -4.11
CA ILE A 80 -12.21 -12.77 -4.68
C ILE A 80 -12.33 -11.27 -4.36
N LEU A 81 -13.52 -10.67 -4.48
CA LEU A 81 -13.75 -9.27 -4.13
C LEU A 81 -13.52 -8.99 -2.64
N ASN A 82 -13.87 -9.92 -1.76
CA ASN A 82 -13.62 -9.79 -0.32
C ASN A 82 -12.13 -9.96 0.01
N LEU A 83 -11.43 -10.90 -0.63
CA LEU A 83 -9.98 -11.07 -0.49
C LEU A 83 -9.21 -9.81 -0.94
N LYS A 84 -9.65 -9.11 -2.00
CA LYS A 84 -9.08 -7.82 -2.44
C LYS A 84 -9.19 -6.71 -1.38
N LYS A 85 -10.14 -6.80 -0.44
CA LYS A 85 -10.31 -5.81 0.64
C LYS A 85 -9.40 -6.08 1.84
N VAL A 86 -8.77 -7.25 1.93
CA VAL A 86 -7.83 -7.58 3.03
C VAL A 86 -6.63 -6.65 2.99
N ARG A 87 -6.18 -6.18 4.16
CA ARG A 87 -5.02 -5.29 4.28
C ARG A 87 -3.95 -5.90 5.16
N PHE A 88 -2.76 -6.02 4.59
CA PHE A 88 -1.60 -6.61 5.23
C PHE A 88 -0.64 -5.53 5.69
N LYS A 89 -0.20 -5.62 6.93
CA LYS A 89 0.91 -4.85 7.46
C LYS A 89 2.08 -5.76 7.70
N LYS A 90 3.22 -5.45 7.09
CA LYS A 90 4.43 -6.23 7.31
C LYS A 90 4.91 -6.10 8.76
N ASN A 91 5.21 -7.23 9.39
CA ASN A 91 5.87 -7.23 10.69
C ASN A 91 7.37 -6.88 10.53
N LYS A 92 7.81 -5.77 11.15
CA LYS A 92 9.16 -5.18 10.98
C LYS A 92 10.31 -6.13 11.38
N LYS A 93 10.03 -7.21 12.12
CA LYS A 93 11.04 -8.17 12.60
C LYS A 93 11.37 -9.29 11.61
N LYS A 94 10.68 -9.38 10.45
CA LYS A 94 10.79 -10.51 9.52
C LYS A 94 11.33 -10.08 8.15
N GLU A 95 12.04 -10.99 7.49
CA GLU A 95 12.78 -10.74 6.24
C GLU A 95 11.90 -10.13 5.14
N ASN A 96 12.52 -9.39 4.21
CA ASN A 96 11.87 -8.94 2.99
C ASN A 96 11.70 -10.14 2.05
N PHE A 97 10.47 -10.39 1.63
CA PHE A 97 10.14 -11.38 0.62
C PHE A 97 9.36 -10.72 -0.51
N GLU A 98 9.52 -11.29 -1.71
CA GLU A 98 8.85 -10.85 -2.93
C GLU A 98 7.50 -11.55 -3.11
N SER A 99 7.41 -12.83 -2.76
CA SER A 99 6.17 -13.61 -2.82
C SER A 99 6.18 -14.74 -1.80
N GLU A 100 5.03 -15.02 -1.21
CA GLU A 100 4.83 -16.14 -0.29
C GLU A 100 3.48 -16.81 -0.47
N VAL A 101 3.48 -18.13 -0.33
CA VAL A 101 2.29 -18.99 -0.42
C VAL A 101 1.86 -19.38 0.99
N PHE A 102 0.59 -19.17 1.31
CA PHE A 102 -0.02 -19.54 2.58
C PHE A 102 -1.15 -20.52 2.32
N ASN A 103 -1.01 -21.75 2.83
CA ASN A 103 -2.09 -22.73 2.86
C ASN A 103 -2.81 -22.65 4.21
N MET A 104 -4.14 -22.73 4.18
CA MET A 104 -5.01 -22.68 5.34
C MET A 104 -6.13 -23.70 5.18
N ILE A 105 -6.25 -24.58 6.19
CA ILE A 105 -7.38 -25.50 6.29
C ILE A 105 -8.37 -24.92 7.29
N ILE A 106 -9.58 -24.65 6.82
CA ILE A 106 -10.68 -24.11 7.62
C ILE A 106 -11.50 -25.27 8.18
N SER A 107 -11.58 -25.34 9.51
CA SER A 107 -12.25 -26.40 10.26
C SER A 107 -13.78 -26.32 10.24
N ASN A 108 -14.45 -27.42 10.63
CA ASN A 108 -15.90 -27.65 10.53
C ASN A 108 -16.75 -26.98 11.63
N ASP A 109 -16.14 -26.16 12.48
CA ASP A 109 -16.77 -25.56 13.65
C ASP A 109 -17.23 -24.12 13.41
N LYS A 110 -16.60 -23.41 12.46
CA LYS A 110 -16.95 -22.04 12.09
C LYS A 110 -17.82 -21.96 10.84
N GLU A 111 -18.87 -21.14 10.92
CA GLU A 111 -19.72 -20.74 9.79
C GLU A 111 -19.17 -19.49 9.13
N GLU A 112 -18.83 -18.46 9.91
CA GLU A 112 -18.30 -17.19 9.40
C GLU A 112 -16.77 -17.21 9.37
N ILE A 113 -16.18 -16.99 8.19
CA ILE A 113 -14.74 -16.93 8.00
C ILE A 113 -14.31 -15.48 7.80
N THR A 114 -13.53 -15.00 8.76
CA THR A 114 -13.03 -13.63 8.75
C THR A 114 -11.60 -13.55 8.21
N ALA A 115 -11.16 -12.36 7.79
CA ALA A 115 -9.79 -12.11 7.41
C ALA A 115 -8.83 -12.43 8.57
N GLY A 116 -9.24 -12.16 9.82
CA GLY A 116 -8.48 -12.52 11.02
C GLY A 116 -8.25 -14.02 11.15
N ASP A 117 -9.21 -14.85 10.73
CA ASP A 117 -9.04 -16.30 10.70
C ASP A 117 -8.04 -16.76 9.64
N LEU A 118 -8.02 -16.11 8.47
CA LEU A 118 -6.97 -16.33 7.46
C LEU A 118 -5.59 -15.93 8.00
N GLY A 119 -5.53 -14.87 8.81
CA GLY A 119 -4.29 -14.34 9.38
C GLY A 119 -3.60 -15.22 10.41
N LYS A 120 -4.31 -16.16 11.05
CA LYS A 120 -3.76 -16.98 12.15
C LYS A 120 -2.54 -17.79 11.74
N ASN A 121 -2.48 -18.23 10.49
CA ASN A 121 -1.34 -19.00 9.96
C ASN A 121 -0.27 -18.09 9.33
N ILE A 122 -0.56 -16.80 9.17
CA ILE A 122 0.30 -15.84 8.51
C ILE A 122 1.17 -15.15 9.55
N ASN A 123 2.25 -15.83 9.96
CA ASN A 123 3.15 -15.29 10.97
C ASN A 123 3.90 -14.01 10.53
N LYS A 124 3.92 -13.69 9.22
CA LYS A 124 4.74 -12.60 8.65
C LYS A 124 4.02 -11.28 8.46
N PHE A 125 2.70 -11.29 8.49
CA PHE A 125 1.86 -10.12 8.31
C PHE A 125 0.87 -9.99 9.46
N ASP A 126 0.64 -8.75 9.88
CA ASP A 126 -0.48 -8.40 10.72
C ASP A 126 -1.65 -8.00 9.80
N ILE A 127 -2.82 -8.62 9.98
CA ILE A 127 -4.02 -8.23 9.24
C ILE A 127 -4.68 -7.05 9.94
N LEU A 128 -4.90 -5.97 9.19
CA LEU A 128 -5.40 -4.72 9.75
C LEU A 128 -6.91 -4.66 9.90
N ASN A 129 -7.62 -5.45 9.12
CA ASN A 129 -9.08 -5.57 9.15
C ASN A 129 -9.51 -6.99 9.50
N PRO A 130 -9.24 -7.46 10.74
CA PRO A 130 -9.51 -8.84 11.13
C PRO A 130 -10.99 -9.21 11.05
N ASP A 131 -11.89 -8.25 11.28
CA ASP A 131 -13.34 -8.46 11.31
C ASP A 131 -13.98 -8.54 9.91
N LEU A 132 -13.21 -8.37 8.84
CA LEU A 132 -13.72 -8.46 7.48
C LEU A 132 -14.15 -9.89 7.18
N ILE A 133 -15.45 -10.09 6.91
CA ILE A 133 -15.98 -11.39 6.47
C ILE A 133 -15.51 -11.66 5.04
N ILE A 134 -14.95 -12.84 4.83
CA ILE A 134 -14.51 -13.31 3.52
C ILE A 134 -15.57 -14.18 2.88
N LEU A 135 -16.10 -15.13 3.65
CA LEU A 135 -17.16 -16.05 3.24
C LEU A 135 -17.88 -16.64 4.45
N ASN A 136 -19.08 -17.16 4.20
CA ASN A 136 -19.93 -17.88 5.12
C ASN A 136 -20.18 -19.29 4.59
N LYS A 137 -19.90 -20.30 5.42
CA LYS A 137 -20.05 -21.71 5.07
C LYS A 137 -20.96 -22.45 6.04
N GLN A 138 -21.51 -23.57 5.59
CA GLN A 138 -22.17 -24.52 6.48
C GLN A 138 -21.15 -25.22 7.39
N LYS A 139 -21.52 -25.52 8.64
CA LYS A 139 -20.62 -26.12 9.65
C LYS A 139 -19.89 -27.36 9.13
N LEU A 140 -20.60 -28.29 8.50
CA LEU A 140 -20.07 -29.60 8.10
C LEU A 140 -19.01 -29.58 6.98
N ILE A 141 -18.64 -28.41 6.45
CA ILE A 141 -17.80 -28.28 5.27
C ILE A 141 -16.43 -27.75 5.66
N SER A 142 -15.38 -28.49 5.30
CA SER A 142 -13.98 -28.06 5.38
C SER A 142 -13.57 -27.42 4.06
N LEU A 143 -12.78 -26.35 4.12
CA LEU A 143 -12.20 -25.69 2.95
C LEU A 143 -10.68 -25.65 3.08
N ASP A 144 -9.96 -26.14 2.07
CA ASP A 144 -8.53 -25.86 1.89
C ASP A 144 -8.38 -24.66 0.97
N ILE A 145 -7.85 -23.57 1.52
CA ILE A 145 -7.61 -22.31 0.82
C ILE A 145 -6.12 -22.02 0.85
N THR A 146 -5.53 -21.91 -0.34
CA THR A 146 -4.17 -21.45 -0.53
C THR A 146 -4.18 -20.06 -1.17
N ILE A 147 -3.56 -19.07 -0.52
CA ILE A 147 -3.39 -17.72 -1.07
C ILE A 147 -1.92 -17.43 -1.34
N VAL A 148 -1.66 -16.63 -2.36
CA VAL A 148 -0.32 -16.10 -2.65
C VAL A 148 -0.32 -14.62 -2.36
N ILE A 149 0.54 -14.17 -1.45
CA ILE A 149 0.75 -12.76 -1.14
C ILE A 149 2.04 -12.30 -1.80
N LYS A 150 1.96 -11.26 -2.61
CA LYS A 150 3.12 -10.66 -3.28
C LYS A 150 3.41 -9.27 -2.73
N LYS A 151 4.68 -8.87 -2.86
CA LYS A 151 5.11 -7.48 -2.74
C LYS A 151 5.00 -6.84 -4.12
N GLY A 152 4.44 -5.64 -4.18
CA GLY A 152 4.31 -4.93 -5.44
C GLY A 152 4.11 -3.43 -5.25
N ILE A 153 3.89 -2.75 -6.38
CA ILE A 153 3.65 -1.31 -6.43
C ILE A 153 2.42 -1.09 -7.31
N GLY A 154 1.55 -0.17 -6.90
CA GLY A 154 0.42 0.22 -7.75
C GLY A 154 -0.66 -0.85 -7.84
N TYR A 155 -1.22 -0.97 -9.04
CA TYR A 155 -2.24 -1.93 -9.40
C TYR A 155 -1.66 -2.89 -10.44
N VAL A 156 -1.83 -4.19 -10.21
CA VAL A 156 -1.46 -5.23 -11.16
C VAL A 156 -2.71 -6.06 -11.46
N PRO A 157 -3.13 -6.15 -12.73
CA PRO A 157 -4.32 -6.90 -13.12
C PRO A 157 -4.10 -8.41 -13.03
N SER A 158 -5.19 -9.18 -13.01
CA SER A 158 -5.15 -10.65 -12.95
C SER A 158 -4.33 -11.29 -14.08
N GLU A 159 -4.39 -10.77 -15.30
CA GLU A 159 -3.71 -11.34 -16.47
C GLU A 159 -2.19 -11.27 -16.31
N GLU A 160 -1.66 -10.13 -15.87
CA GLU A 160 -0.22 -9.98 -15.59
C GLU A 160 0.21 -10.85 -14.40
N ASN A 161 -0.66 -11.03 -13.41
CA ASN A 161 -0.42 -11.95 -12.31
C ASN A 161 -0.39 -13.42 -12.76
N GLN A 162 -1.12 -13.78 -13.82
CA GLN A 162 -1.15 -15.13 -14.40
C GLN A 162 0.16 -15.45 -15.14
N GLU A 163 0.65 -14.52 -15.96
CA GLU A 163 1.92 -14.69 -16.70
C GLU A 163 3.12 -14.87 -15.75
N ASN A 164 3.08 -14.20 -14.59
CA ASN A 164 4.11 -14.26 -13.57
C ASN A 164 3.90 -15.38 -12.52
N GLN A 165 2.98 -16.33 -12.77
CA GLN A 165 2.69 -17.44 -11.86
C GLN A 165 3.02 -18.79 -12.50
N GLU A 166 4.25 -19.26 -12.32
CA GLU A 166 4.67 -20.61 -12.72
C GLU A 166 4.21 -21.71 -11.75
N ASN A 167 3.70 -21.38 -10.55
CA ASN A 167 3.91 -22.26 -9.39
C ASN A 167 2.68 -22.94 -8.76
N LEU A 168 1.44 -22.74 -9.21
CA LEU A 168 0.29 -23.46 -8.64
C LEU A 168 -0.77 -23.81 -9.70
N ILE A 169 -0.76 -25.08 -10.13
CA ILE A 169 -1.83 -25.65 -10.96
C ILE A 169 -3.17 -25.51 -10.21
N GLY A 170 -4.16 -24.91 -10.86
CA GLY A 170 -5.49 -24.64 -10.30
C GLY A 170 -5.56 -23.40 -9.39
N SER A 171 -4.59 -22.48 -9.47
CA SER A 171 -4.72 -21.16 -8.84
C SER A 171 -5.49 -20.19 -9.73
N ILE A 172 -6.36 -19.39 -9.12
CA ILE A 172 -7.14 -18.35 -9.76
C ILE A 172 -6.42 -17.01 -9.49
N PRO A 173 -5.84 -16.38 -10.53
CA PRO A 173 -5.20 -15.09 -10.39
C PRO A 173 -6.26 -14.02 -10.09
N MET A 174 -5.88 -12.98 -9.36
CA MET A 174 -6.76 -11.84 -9.08
C MET A 174 -6.01 -10.53 -9.18
N ASP A 175 -6.76 -9.44 -9.39
CA ASP A 175 -6.19 -8.09 -9.34
C ASP A 175 -5.57 -7.82 -7.97
N SER A 176 -4.34 -7.30 -7.98
CA SER A 176 -3.60 -6.93 -6.79
C SER A 176 -3.52 -5.42 -6.63
N ILE A 177 -4.00 -4.92 -5.50
CA ILE A 177 -3.91 -3.50 -5.14
C ILE A 177 -2.83 -3.36 -4.07
N PHE A 178 -1.62 -2.99 -4.48
CA PHE A 178 -0.49 -2.84 -3.56
C PHE A 178 -0.40 -1.45 -2.93
N THR A 179 -1.07 -0.45 -3.49
CA THR A 179 -0.93 0.95 -3.03
C THR A 179 -1.50 1.14 -1.61
N PRO A 180 -0.67 1.51 -0.62
CA PRO A 180 -1.11 1.74 0.77
C PRO A 180 -1.78 3.12 0.97
N ILE A 181 -1.71 3.99 -0.04
CA ILE A 181 -2.22 5.36 -0.01
C ILE A 181 -3.62 5.42 -0.61
N LYS A 182 -4.61 5.79 0.22
CA LYS A 182 -6.00 5.98 -0.21
C LYS A 182 -6.22 7.33 -0.87
N ASN A 183 -5.62 8.39 -0.33
CA ASN A 183 -5.80 9.73 -0.86
C ASN A 183 -4.65 10.68 -0.50
N VAL A 184 -4.36 11.62 -1.38
CA VAL A 184 -3.42 12.72 -1.12
C VAL A 184 -3.98 14.01 -1.67
N LYS A 185 -4.07 15.02 -0.80
CA LYS A 185 -4.46 16.39 -1.15
C LYS A 185 -3.33 17.34 -0.79
N TYR A 186 -3.16 18.39 -1.58
CA TYR A 186 -2.28 19.49 -1.19
C TYR A 186 -2.98 20.82 -1.43
N LYS A 187 -2.64 21.80 -0.60
CA LYS A 187 -3.11 23.18 -0.69
C LYS A 187 -1.90 24.09 -0.57
N ILE A 188 -1.93 25.19 -1.32
CA ILE A 188 -0.90 26.22 -1.29
C ILE A 188 -1.55 27.48 -0.78
N ASP A 189 -0.93 28.05 0.25
CA ASP A 189 -1.36 29.31 0.85
C ASP A 189 -0.21 30.32 0.79
N ASN A 190 -0.52 31.61 0.75
CA ASN A 190 0.49 32.65 0.81
C ASN A 190 1.03 32.79 2.25
N CYS A 191 2.34 32.88 2.39
CA CYS A 191 3.04 33.07 3.65
C CYS A 191 3.85 34.38 3.60
N SER A 192 3.40 35.40 4.32
CA SER A 192 4.13 36.67 4.43
C SER A 192 4.99 36.66 5.69
N ILE A 193 6.28 36.40 5.54
CA ILE A 193 7.24 36.41 6.66
C ILE A 193 7.77 37.82 6.93
N ASN A 194 7.89 38.66 5.89
CA ASN A 194 8.27 40.06 5.96
C ASN A 194 7.35 40.91 5.06
N LYS A 195 7.31 42.23 5.31
CA LYS A 195 6.41 43.19 4.64
C LYS A 195 6.42 43.16 3.10
N ASN A 196 7.48 42.66 2.44
CA ASN A 196 7.63 42.62 0.97
C ASN A 196 8.04 41.25 0.40
N SER A 197 7.83 40.14 1.10
CA SER A 197 8.27 38.81 0.62
C SER A 197 7.08 37.91 0.28
N ASN A 198 6.90 37.61 -1.01
CA ASN A 198 5.96 36.60 -1.49
C ASN A 198 6.59 35.21 -1.26
N TYR A 199 6.27 34.57 -0.14
CA TYR A 199 6.56 33.15 0.06
C TYR A 199 5.25 32.35 0.04
N GLU A 200 5.38 31.06 -0.19
CA GLU A 200 4.28 30.09 -0.17
C GLU A 200 4.39 29.18 1.05
N SER A 201 3.26 28.62 1.47
CA SER A 201 3.17 27.50 2.39
C SER A 201 2.48 26.35 1.68
N LEU A 202 3.06 25.16 1.80
CA LEU A 202 2.47 23.92 1.29
C LEU A 202 1.87 23.15 2.47
N LEU A 203 0.57 22.87 2.38
CA LEU A 203 -0.15 21.97 3.26
C LEU A 203 -0.42 20.66 2.50
N LEU A 204 0.05 19.53 3.02
CA LEU A 204 -0.08 18.21 2.42
C LEU A 204 -0.85 17.29 3.39
N GLU A 205 -2.00 16.79 2.93
CA GLU A 205 -2.83 15.82 3.63
C GLU A 205 -2.67 14.45 2.96
N ILE A 206 -2.29 13.45 3.75
CA ILE A 206 -2.06 12.07 3.31
C ILE A 206 -2.99 11.15 4.10
N LYS A 207 -3.75 10.31 3.40
CA LYS A 207 -4.58 9.25 3.98
C LYS A 207 -4.09 7.87 3.49
N THR A 208 -3.84 6.97 4.42
CA THR A 208 -3.37 5.60 4.18
C THR A 208 -4.41 4.58 4.63
N ASP A 209 -4.19 3.32 4.31
CA ASP A 209 -4.98 2.18 4.80
C ASP A 209 -4.48 1.59 6.12
N GLY A 210 -3.52 2.24 6.78
CA GLY A 210 -2.92 1.80 8.04
C GLY A 210 -1.74 0.82 7.89
N SER A 211 -1.50 0.28 6.70
CA SER A 211 -0.35 -0.61 6.42
C SER A 211 0.98 0.15 6.50
N LEU A 212 0.95 1.41 6.08
CA LEU A 212 2.08 2.34 6.14
C LEU A 212 1.67 3.63 6.86
N ASN A 213 2.50 4.06 7.81
CA ASN A 213 2.24 5.32 8.51
C ASN A 213 2.42 6.52 7.55
N PRO A 214 1.55 7.55 7.59
CA PRO A 214 1.66 8.73 6.73
C PRO A 214 3.04 9.42 6.76
N ARG A 215 3.72 9.43 7.92
CA ARG A 215 5.08 9.97 8.04
C ARG A 215 6.09 9.12 7.29
N GLU A 216 6.02 7.80 7.46
CA GLU A 216 6.90 6.85 6.75
C GLU A 216 6.64 6.92 5.25
N ALA A 217 5.37 7.00 4.82
CA ALA A 217 4.99 7.19 3.42
C ALA A 217 5.61 8.46 2.81
N LEU A 218 5.53 9.60 3.50
CA LEU A 218 6.12 10.85 3.05
C LEU A 218 7.66 10.75 2.94
N THR A 219 8.31 10.10 3.91
CA THR A 219 9.77 9.86 3.87
C THR A 219 10.15 8.95 2.69
N ASN A 220 9.44 7.85 2.48
CA ASN A 220 9.71 6.92 1.39
C ASN A 220 9.51 7.60 0.02
N ALA A 221 8.42 8.34 -0.16
CA ALA A 221 8.18 9.09 -1.40
C ALA A 221 9.26 10.15 -1.66
N SER A 222 9.71 10.84 -0.62
CA SER A 222 10.81 11.81 -0.74
C SER A 222 12.12 11.14 -1.15
N ASN A 223 12.44 9.96 -0.58
CA ASN A 223 13.63 9.20 -0.92
C ASN A 223 13.60 8.71 -2.38
N ILE A 224 12.46 8.19 -2.85
CA ILE A 224 12.26 7.77 -4.24
C ILE A 224 12.51 8.96 -5.17
N LEU A 225 11.95 10.12 -4.86
CA LEU A 225 12.16 11.32 -5.68
C LEU A 225 13.63 11.76 -5.72
N ILE A 226 14.31 11.76 -4.57
CA ILE A 226 15.74 12.08 -4.48
C ILE A 226 16.58 11.10 -5.31
N GLN A 227 16.26 9.80 -5.28
CA GLN A 227 16.95 8.79 -6.09
C GLN A 227 16.81 9.05 -7.58
N HIS A 228 15.60 9.38 -8.06
CA HIS A 228 15.40 9.74 -9.47
C HIS A 228 16.13 11.03 -9.85
N LEU A 229 16.11 12.05 -8.99
CA LEU A 229 16.82 13.30 -9.25
C LEU A 229 18.35 13.14 -9.25
N LYS A 230 18.88 12.18 -8.48
CA LYS A 230 20.33 11.87 -8.49
C LYS A 230 20.84 11.43 -9.86
N MET A 231 20.00 10.80 -10.69
CA MET A 231 20.39 10.36 -12.04
C MET A 231 20.75 11.53 -12.97
N PHE A 232 20.18 12.71 -12.71
CA PHE A 232 20.47 13.93 -13.46
C PHE A 232 21.67 14.72 -12.90
N ARG A 233 22.26 14.25 -11.80
CA ARG A 233 23.44 14.90 -11.21
C ARG A 233 24.67 14.41 -11.96
N TYR A 234 25.24 15.26 -12.80
CA TYR A 234 26.55 14.99 -13.43
C TYR A 234 27.59 14.75 -12.34
N GLU A 235 28.16 13.54 -12.31
CA GLU A 235 29.42 13.32 -11.60
C GLU A 235 30.51 14.00 -12.42
N THR A 236 30.97 15.16 -11.96
CA THR A 236 32.24 15.70 -12.44
C THR A 236 33.31 14.66 -12.09
N ARG A 237 33.70 13.84 -13.08
CA ARG A 237 34.89 12.99 -12.99
C ARG A 237 36.02 13.89 -12.52
N LYS A 238 36.49 13.70 -11.28
CA LYS A 238 37.78 14.23 -10.87
C LYS A 238 38.79 13.59 -11.80
N LYS A 239 39.28 14.33 -12.79
CA LYS A 239 40.48 13.93 -13.54
C LYS A 239 41.56 13.69 -12.48
N LYS A 240 42.03 12.45 -12.40
CA LYS A 240 43.27 12.11 -11.69
C LYS A 240 44.44 12.80 -12.38
#